data_AF-A0A1V4YD66-F1
#
_entry.id   AF-A0A1V4YD66-F1
#
_cell.length_a   1.000
_cell.length_b   1.000
_cell.length_c   1.000
_cell.angle_alpha   90.00
_cell.angle_beta   90.00
_cell.angle_gamma   90.00
#
_symmetry.space_group_name_H-M   'P 1'
#
loop_
_entity.id
_entity.type
_entity.pdbx_description
1 polymer ?
#
loop_
_entity_poly.entity_id
_entity_poly.type
_entity_poly.pdbx_seq_one_letter_code
_entity_poly.pdbx_strand_id
1 'polypeptide(L)'
;MRGIGLVSYFPLEAFNIPIVISGNGRKISYLSGFPEVFQSGDLTVFQNVCKDIEVKNGCASLLGHEPKISYKSYLSAALNLMGIKDKFVPKYITPGTVGIYDYLDPNYKEILETIAREMGWERAGDSFEHTDCFLHEIPFYIHTIKFPEVTPSTFYYSNRIRLGQMTREEALKLELEELENPQIVQGLDDFLKQIGMSREEFIKEVEDWTKIKKYRNEEPFYGKFYRKFRK
;
A
#
# COMPACT_ATOMS: atom_id res chain seq x y z
N MET A 1 5.63 2.16 3.49
CA MET A 1 5.46 1.25 4.65
C MET A 1 6.81 0.60 5.00
N ARG A 2 7.76 1.35 5.56
CA ARG A 2 9.01 0.74 6.06
C ARG A 2 8.98 0.38 7.54
N GLY A 3 8.01 0.87 8.33
CA GLY A 3 7.84 0.41 9.72
C GLY A 3 7.65 -1.11 9.79
N ILE A 4 6.64 -1.63 9.09
CA ILE A 4 6.39 -3.08 8.97
C ILE A 4 7.57 -3.79 8.30
N GLY A 5 8.13 -3.23 7.21
CA GLY A 5 9.24 -3.85 6.50
C GLY A 5 10.54 -3.97 7.31
N LEU A 6 10.84 -3.00 8.19
CA LEU A 6 11.99 -3.04 9.10
C LEU A 6 11.77 -4.08 10.21
N VAL A 7 10.56 -4.15 10.76
CA VAL A 7 10.18 -5.20 11.73
C VAL A 7 10.27 -6.59 11.11
N SER A 8 10.02 -6.74 9.81
CA SER A 8 10.29 -8.00 9.11
C SER A 8 11.78 -8.26 8.90
N TYR A 9 12.59 -7.22 8.62
CA TYR A 9 14.02 -7.35 8.31
C TYR A 9 14.86 -7.84 9.50
N PHE A 10 14.62 -7.35 10.72
CA PHE A 10 15.44 -7.75 11.87
C PHE A 10 15.35 -9.26 12.21
N PRO A 11 14.16 -9.89 12.27
CA PRO A 11 14.04 -11.34 12.43
C PRO A 11 14.66 -12.12 11.28
N LEU A 12 14.55 -11.61 10.04
CA LEU A 12 15.10 -12.27 8.87
C LEU A 12 16.61 -12.46 8.97
N GLU A 13 17.32 -11.41 9.39
CA GLU A 13 18.76 -11.42 9.61
C GLU A 13 19.12 -12.24 10.86
N ALA A 14 18.43 -12.03 11.98
CA ALA A 14 18.73 -12.68 13.25
C ALA A 14 18.53 -14.21 13.23
N PHE A 15 17.51 -14.68 12.50
CA PHE A 15 17.16 -16.11 12.45
C PHE A 15 17.57 -16.78 11.13
N ASN A 16 18.30 -16.08 10.26
CA ASN A 16 18.75 -16.59 8.96
C ASN A 16 17.60 -17.21 8.14
N ILE A 17 16.44 -16.54 8.14
CA ILE A 17 15.23 -17.02 7.46
C ILE A 17 15.41 -16.84 5.94
N PRO A 18 15.35 -17.92 5.13
CA PRO A 18 15.66 -17.84 3.71
C PRO A 18 14.51 -17.31 2.85
N ILE A 19 13.26 -17.48 3.30
CA ILE A 19 12.03 -17.19 2.54
C ILE A 19 10.98 -16.64 3.52
N VAL A 20 10.24 -15.61 3.08
CA VAL A 20 9.08 -15.07 3.80
C VAL A 20 7.83 -15.32 2.99
N ILE A 21 6.83 -15.93 3.60
CA ILE A 21 5.49 -15.97 3.03
C ILE A 21 4.77 -14.71 3.51
N SER A 22 4.34 -13.86 2.58
CA SER A 22 3.61 -12.64 2.89
C SER A 22 2.14 -12.78 2.52
N GLY A 23 1.26 -12.21 3.34
CA GLY A 23 -0.17 -12.03 3.03
C GLY A 23 -0.43 -10.97 1.95
N ASN A 24 0.56 -10.64 1.11
CA ASN A 24 0.39 -9.75 -0.02
C ASN A 24 0.52 -10.54 -1.33
N GLY A 25 0.29 -9.91 -2.48
CA GLY A 25 0.50 -10.47 -3.80
C GLY A 25 0.29 -9.40 -4.88
N ARG A 26 0.93 -9.58 -6.02
CA ARG A 26 0.70 -8.78 -7.24
C ARG A 26 -0.78 -8.79 -7.65
N LYS A 27 -1.46 -9.94 -7.52
CA LYS A 27 -2.91 -10.06 -7.84
C LYS A 27 -3.79 -9.14 -7.00
N ILE A 28 -3.41 -8.87 -5.75
CA ILE A 28 -4.19 -8.04 -4.82
C ILE A 28 -3.59 -6.64 -4.62
N SER A 29 -2.46 -6.34 -5.26
CA SER A 29 -1.78 -5.03 -5.16
C SER A 29 -2.36 -4.01 -6.15
N TYR A 30 -3.61 -3.61 -5.95
CA TYR A 30 -4.37 -2.80 -6.90
C TYR A 30 -3.99 -1.30 -6.94
N LEU A 31 -3.44 -0.73 -5.85
CA LEU A 31 -3.03 0.68 -5.82
C LEU A 31 -1.58 0.92 -6.29
N SER A 32 -0.71 -0.08 -6.15
CA SER A 32 0.75 0.06 -6.39
C SER A 32 1.13 0.58 -7.79
N GLY A 33 0.21 0.48 -8.75
CA GLY A 33 0.33 0.92 -10.13
C GLY A 33 0.00 2.40 -10.38
N PHE A 34 -0.42 3.18 -9.38
CA PHE A 34 -0.94 4.53 -9.58
C PHE A 34 -0.31 5.52 -8.59
N PRO A 35 0.74 6.27 -8.97
CA PRO A 35 1.43 7.17 -8.05
C PRO A 35 0.55 8.33 -7.53
N GLU A 36 -0.57 8.60 -8.18
CA GLU A 36 -1.55 9.60 -7.79
C GLU A 36 -2.34 9.19 -6.52
N VAL A 37 -2.66 7.89 -6.43
CA VAL A 37 -3.43 7.29 -5.32
C VAL A 37 -2.60 6.37 -4.44
N PHE A 38 -1.35 6.10 -4.81
CA PHE A 38 -0.44 5.32 -3.98
C PHE A 38 0.75 6.18 -3.59
N GLN A 39 0.81 6.48 -2.31
CA GLN A 39 2.03 6.93 -1.68
C GLN A 39 2.69 5.73 -1.02
N SER A 40 3.71 5.18 -1.69
CA SER A 40 4.68 4.36 -0.98
C SER A 40 5.28 5.22 0.13
N GLY A 41 5.11 4.80 1.39
CA GLY A 41 5.85 5.37 2.51
C GLY A 41 7.33 4.98 2.41
N ASP A 42 7.98 5.46 1.35
CA ASP A 42 9.39 5.28 1.05
C ASP A 42 10.20 6.18 1.95
N LEU A 43 11.33 5.65 2.43
CA LEU A 43 12.21 6.42 3.29
C LEU A 43 12.69 7.70 2.64
N THR A 44 12.85 7.72 1.32
CA THR A 44 13.26 8.92 0.60
C THR A 44 12.21 10.03 0.67
N VAL A 45 10.93 9.69 0.55
CA VAL A 45 9.86 10.70 0.71
C VAL A 45 9.90 11.27 2.12
N PHE A 46 10.03 10.40 3.13
CA PHE A 46 10.18 10.82 4.52
C PHE A 46 11.44 11.69 4.72
N GLN A 47 12.59 11.27 4.19
CA GLN A 47 13.85 12.01 4.24
C GLN A 47 13.73 13.40 3.62
N ASN A 48 13.12 13.49 2.44
CA ASN A 48 12.94 14.75 1.72
C ASN A 48 11.96 15.69 2.44
N VAL A 49 10.91 15.15 3.06
CA VAL A 49 10.00 15.94 3.92
C VAL A 49 10.72 16.43 5.19
N CYS A 50 11.50 15.56 5.83
CA CYS A 50 12.18 15.85 7.08
C CYS A 50 13.44 16.71 6.95
N LYS A 51 13.98 16.87 5.74
CA LYS A 51 15.23 17.61 5.48
C LYS A 51 15.14 19.08 5.87
N ASP A 52 13.96 19.66 5.67
CA ASP A 52 13.73 21.11 5.77
C ASP A 52 12.98 21.51 7.05
N ILE A 53 12.78 20.58 7.99
CA ILE A 53 12.12 20.82 9.28
C ILE A 53 13.07 20.58 10.45
N GLU A 54 12.86 21.30 11.56
CA GLU A 54 13.70 21.25 12.76
C GLU A 54 13.81 19.84 13.40
N VAL A 55 12.88 18.93 13.07
CA VAL A 55 12.81 17.56 13.56
C VAL A 55 13.96 16.66 13.02
N LYS A 56 14.77 17.17 12.08
CA LYS A 56 15.93 16.47 11.51
C LYS A 56 16.84 15.81 12.55
N ASN A 57 17.04 16.45 13.71
CA ASN A 57 17.90 15.92 14.79
C ASN A 57 17.26 14.73 15.51
N GLY A 58 15.93 14.72 15.68
CA GLY A 58 15.19 13.61 16.33
C GLY A 58 15.03 12.38 15.44
N CYS A 59 15.09 12.56 14.12
CA CYS A 59 14.95 11.47 13.15
C CYS A 59 16.28 11.06 12.48
N ALA A 60 17.42 11.55 12.95
CA ALA A 60 18.72 11.38 12.28
C ALA A 60 19.08 9.90 11.99
N SER A 61 18.72 8.98 12.90
CA SER A 61 18.92 7.53 12.73
C SER A 61 18.11 6.95 11.56
N LEU A 62 16.92 7.48 11.28
CA LEU A 62 16.10 7.09 10.13
C LEU A 62 16.59 7.78 8.85
N LEU A 63 17.14 8.99 8.96
CA LEU A 63 17.61 9.77 7.82
C LEU A 63 18.95 9.25 7.23
N GLY A 64 19.75 8.52 7.99
CA GLY A 64 21.06 8.01 7.56
C GLY A 64 21.03 6.74 6.68
N HIS A 65 19.89 6.07 6.55
CA HIS A 65 19.77 4.83 5.78
C HIS A 65 19.38 5.11 4.32
N GLU A 66 20.33 5.50 3.48
CA GLU A 66 20.08 5.46 2.03
C GLU A 66 20.11 4.00 1.52
N PRO A 67 19.05 3.51 0.86
CA PRO A 67 19.11 2.24 0.18
C PRO A 67 20.08 2.37 -1.01
N LYS A 68 21.30 1.83 -0.89
CA LYS A 68 22.23 1.75 -2.01
C LYS A 68 21.60 0.90 -3.11
N ILE A 69 21.21 1.53 -4.22
CA ILE A 69 20.75 0.82 -5.42
C ILE A 69 21.94 0.01 -5.93
N SER A 70 21.92 -1.30 -5.68
CA SER A 70 22.96 -2.22 -6.13
C SER A 70 22.73 -2.55 -7.60
N TYR A 71 23.81 -2.79 -8.36
CA TYR A 71 23.75 -3.35 -9.73
C TYR A 71 22.85 -4.59 -9.83
N LYS A 72 22.69 -5.31 -8.71
CA LYS A 72 21.84 -6.49 -8.57
C LYS A 72 20.34 -6.19 -8.66
N SER A 73 19.90 -4.98 -8.30
CA SER A 73 18.51 -4.53 -8.47
C SER A 73 18.14 -4.38 -9.94
N TYR A 74 19.08 -3.90 -10.77
CA TYR A 74 18.91 -3.82 -12.23
C TYR A 74 18.78 -5.21 -12.86
N LEU A 75 19.64 -6.14 -12.43
CA LEU A 75 19.61 -7.52 -12.91
C LEU A 75 18.28 -8.21 -12.54
N SER A 76 17.80 -8.02 -11.31
CA SER A 76 16.50 -8.56 -10.87
C SER A 76 15.32 -8.00 -11.67
N ALA A 77 15.32 -6.70 -11.98
CA ALA A 77 14.27 -6.07 -12.80
C ALA A 77 14.28 -6.60 -14.24
N ALA A 78 15.46 -6.77 -14.83
CA ALA A 78 15.62 -7.31 -16.19
C ALA A 78 15.18 -8.78 -16.28
N LEU A 79 15.57 -9.61 -15.31
CA LEU A 79 15.16 -11.02 -15.25
C LEU A 79 13.64 -11.17 -15.06
N ASN A 80 13.02 -10.31 -14.23
CA ASN A 80 11.56 -10.26 -14.09
C ASN A 80 10.85 -9.90 -15.40
N LEU A 81 11.37 -8.92 -16.16
CA LEU A 81 10.82 -8.54 -17.48
C LEU A 81 10.93 -9.67 -18.51
N MET A 82 11.98 -10.48 -18.42
CA MET A 82 12.19 -11.64 -19.29
C MET A 82 11.36 -12.88 -18.89
N GLY A 83 10.51 -12.78 -17.86
CA GLY A 83 9.72 -13.92 -17.36
C GLY A 83 10.56 -14.99 -16.66
N ILE A 84 11.84 -14.72 -16.40
CA ILE A 84 12.76 -15.64 -15.72
C ILE A 84 12.62 -15.39 -14.22
N LYS A 85 11.60 -16.01 -13.60
CA LYS A 85 11.42 -16.00 -12.15
C LYS A 85 12.63 -16.66 -11.44
N ASP A 86 13.17 -15.95 -10.46
CA ASP A 86 13.81 -16.46 -9.23
C ASP A 86 14.97 -17.49 -9.31
N LYS A 87 15.54 -17.80 -10.48
CA LYS A 87 16.69 -18.73 -10.52
C LYS A 87 18.05 -18.08 -10.22
N PHE A 88 18.17 -16.76 -10.30
CA PHE A 88 19.47 -16.07 -10.26
C PHE A 88 19.54 -14.85 -9.34
N VAL A 89 18.50 -14.56 -8.55
CA VAL A 89 18.60 -13.51 -7.52
C VAL A 89 19.38 -14.09 -6.33
N PRO A 90 20.54 -13.54 -5.96
CA PRO A 90 21.32 -14.07 -4.84
C PRO A 90 20.49 -14.03 -3.55
N LYS A 91 20.38 -15.18 -2.86
CA LYS A 91 19.65 -15.40 -1.59
C LYS A 91 19.90 -14.37 -0.47
N TYR A 92 20.96 -13.56 -0.58
CA TYR A 92 21.49 -12.71 0.50
C TYR A 92 21.03 -11.24 0.47
N ILE A 93 20.17 -10.84 -0.47
CA ILE A 93 19.90 -9.40 -0.70
C ILE A 93 18.50 -8.99 -0.26
N THR A 94 17.57 -9.94 -0.28
CA THR A 94 16.25 -9.85 0.30
C THR A 94 15.81 -11.30 0.40
N PRO A 95 15.39 -11.80 1.57
CA PRO A 95 14.78 -13.12 1.63
C PRO A 95 13.66 -13.15 0.60
N GLY A 96 13.54 -14.27 -0.12
CA GLY A 96 12.55 -14.39 -1.17
C GLY A 96 11.17 -14.21 -0.55
N THR A 97 10.55 -13.05 -0.76
CA THR A 97 9.18 -12.83 -0.30
C THR A 97 8.25 -13.44 -1.33
N VAL A 98 7.57 -14.51 -0.94
CA VAL A 98 6.50 -15.12 -1.73
C VAL A 98 5.20 -14.47 -1.30
N GLY A 99 4.57 -13.73 -2.21
CA GLY A 99 3.20 -13.26 -2.02
C GLY A 99 2.25 -14.44 -2.15
N ILE A 100 1.59 -14.85 -1.06
CA ILE A 100 0.74 -16.05 -1.09
C ILE A 100 -0.41 -15.90 -2.09
N TYR A 101 -0.94 -14.67 -2.22
CA TYR A 101 -2.04 -14.37 -3.14
C TYR A 101 -1.62 -14.23 -4.61
N ASP A 102 -0.33 -14.41 -4.93
CA ASP A 102 0.07 -14.62 -6.32
C ASP A 102 -0.21 -16.05 -6.80
N TYR A 103 -0.34 -16.98 -5.86
CA TYR A 103 -0.50 -18.41 -6.11
C TYR A 103 -1.87 -18.94 -5.64
N LEU A 104 -2.51 -18.25 -4.69
CA LEU A 104 -3.84 -18.56 -4.19
C LEU A 104 -4.80 -17.42 -4.52
N ASP A 105 -6.03 -17.76 -4.90
CA ASP A 105 -7.08 -16.76 -5.04
C ASP A 105 -7.77 -16.58 -3.67
N PRO A 106 -7.86 -15.35 -3.14
CA PRO A 106 -8.45 -15.10 -1.83
C PRO A 106 -9.97 -15.24 -1.89
N ASN A 107 -10.52 -16.38 -1.49
CA ASN A 107 -11.96 -16.51 -1.25
C ASN A 107 -12.29 -16.06 0.18
N TYR A 108 -12.51 -14.76 0.37
CA TYR A 108 -12.77 -14.18 1.71
C TYR A 108 -13.94 -14.82 2.44
N LYS A 109 -14.99 -15.24 1.73
CA LYS A 109 -16.12 -15.95 2.34
C LYS A 109 -15.68 -17.25 2.98
N GLU A 110 -14.97 -18.08 2.22
CA GLU A 110 -14.45 -19.36 2.70
C GLU A 110 -13.41 -19.20 3.81
N ILE A 111 -12.55 -18.18 3.70
CA ILE A 111 -11.56 -17.85 4.74
C ILE A 111 -12.28 -17.52 6.06
N LEU A 112 -13.26 -16.62 6.04
CA LEU A 112 -14.01 -16.22 7.23
C LEU A 112 -14.82 -17.38 7.81
N GLU A 113 -15.51 -18.17 6.97
CA GLU A 113 -16.26 -19.36 7.41
C GLU A 113 -15.35 -20.41 8.06
N THR A 114 -14.15 -20.62 7.49
CA THR A 114 -13.17 -21.57 8.02
C THR A 114 -12.62 -21.10 9.37
N ILE A 115 -12.24 -19.82 9.47
CA ILE A 115 -11.72 -19.23 10.72
C ILE A 115 -12.78 -19.28 11.83
N ALA A 116 -14.04 -18.95 11.52
CA ALA A 116 -15.13 -19.05 12.48
C ALA A 116 -15.37 -20.49 12.93
N ARG A 117 -15.45 -21.44 11.98
CA ARG A 117 -15.72 -22.86 12.27
C ARG A 117 -14.59 -23.55 13.03
N GLU A 118 -13.34 -23.29 12.65
CA GLU A 118 -12.19 -24.07 13.13
C GLU A 118 -11.49 -23.43 14.34
N MET A 119 -11.56 -22.10 14.48
CA MET A 119 -10.92 -21.38 15.57
C MET A 119 -11.92 -20.76 16.55
N GLY A 120 -13.23 -20.89 16.28
CA GLY A 120 -14.28 -20.25 17.10
C GLY A 120 -14.18 -18.72 17.07
N TRP A 121 -13.60 -18.16 16.01
CA TRP A 121 -13.41 -16.72 15.89
C TRP A 121 -14.73 -16.04 15.55
N GLU A 122 -15.06 -15.00 16.30
CA GLU A 122 -16.23 -14.16 16.08
C GLU A 122 -15.80 -12.75 15.66
N ARG A 123 -16.55 -12.19 14.70
CA ARG A 123 -16.27 -10.87 14.17
C ARG A 123 -16.60 -9.79 15.20
N ALA A 124 -15.65 -8.88 15.43
CA ALA A 124 -15.88 -7.67 16.22
C ALA A 124 -16.60 -6.61 15.37
N GLY A 125 -17.93 -6.67 15.31
CA GLY A 125 -18.78 -5.68 14.63
C GLY A 125 -18.87 -5.86 13.11
N ASP A 126 -19.10 -4.76 12.39
CA ASP A 126 -19.43 -4.75 10.96
C ASP A 126 -18.23 -4.64 10.02
N SER A 127 -17.00 -4.56 10.55
CA SER A 127 -15.75 -4.70 9.79
C SER A 127 -14.98 -5.97 10.20
N PHE A 128 -14.29 -6.61 9.26
CA PHE A 128 -13.40 -7.76 9.55
C PHE A 128 -11.95 -7.49 9.15
N GLU A 129 -11.69 -6.40 8.42
CA GLU A 129 -10.34 -5.99 8.03
C GLU A 129 -9.96 -4.72 8.79
N HIS A 130 -8.66 -4.60 9.11
CA HIS A 130 -8.06 -3.38 9.66
C HIS A 130 -8.75 -2.84 10.94
N THR A 131 -9.34 -3.73 11.75
CA THR A 131 -10.03 -3.39 13.00
C THR A 131 -9.10 -2.78 14.06
N ASP A 132 -7.79 -2.90 13.86
CA ASP A 132 -6.72 -2.36 14.70
C ASP A 132 -6.25 -0.96 14.29
N CYS A 133 -6.74 -0.42 13.15
CA CYS A 133 -6.22 0.82 12.58
C CYS A 133 -7.26 1.95 12.59
N PHE A 134 -7.17 2.83 13.59
CA PHE A 134 -8.02 4.01 13.72
C PHE A 134 -7.94 4.98 12.53
N LEU A 135 -6.81 5.02 11.82
CA LEU A 135 -6.57 5.92 10.68
C LEU A 135 -6.87 5.25 9.32
N HIS A 136 -7.50 4.08 9.30
CA HIS A 136 -7.66 3.28 8.09
C HIS A 136 -8.44 4.00 6.99
N GLU A 137 -9.48 4.74 7.34
CA GLU A 137 -10.37 5.40 6.37
C GLU A 137 -9.77 6.68 5.76
N ILE A 138 -8.83 7.32 6.46
CA ILE A 138 -8.28 8.64 6.08
C ILE A 138 -7.56 8.59 4.72
N PRO A 139 -6.68 7.61 4.42
CA PRO A 139 -6.10 7.47 3.08
C PRO A 139 -7.13 7.35 1.95
N PHE A 140 -8.25 6.68 2.19
CA PHE A 140 -9.31 6.56 1.19
C PHE A 140 -10.06 7.88 1.01
N TYR A 141 -10.34 8.58 2.10
CA TYR A 141 -10.91 9.93 2.04
C TYR A 141 -10.02 10.90 1.24
N ILE A 142 -8.70 10.82 1.44
CA ILE A 142 -7.71 11.56 0.65
C ILE A 142 -7.84 11.26 -0.86
N HIS A 143 -8.15 10.02 -1.25
CA HIS A 143 -8.36 9.67 -2.66
C HIS A 143 -9.61 10.32 -3.22
N THR A 144 -10.73 10.30 -2.49
CA THR A 144 -11.98 10.94 -2.90
C THR A 144 -11.86 12.46 -3.01
N ILE A 145 -11.05 13.11 -2.16
CA ILE A 145 -10.74 14.54 -2.34
C ILE A 145 -9.99 14.80 -3.65
N LYS A 146 -8.99 13.96 -3.97
CA LYS A 146 -8.17 14.13 -5.19
C LYS A 146 -8.93 13.78 -6.47
N PHE A 147 -9.83 12.82 -6.38
CA PHE A 147 -10.60 12.25 -7.48
C PHE A 147 -12.07 12.12 -7.04
N PRO A 148 -12.88 13.19 -7.20
CA PRO A 148 -14.27 13.20 -6.74
C PRO A 148 -15.16 12.10 -7.33
N GLU A 149 -14.77 11.55 -8.49
CA GLU A 149 -15.41 10.43 -9.14
C GLU A 149 -15.08 9.06 -8.54
N VAL A 150 -14.22 9.01 -7.51
CA VAL A 150 -13.73 7.79 -6.87
C VAL A 150 -14.24 7.71 -5.43
N THR A 151 -14.89 6.60 -5.10
CA THR A 151 -15.26 6.25 -3.72
C THR A 151 -14.08 5.58 -2.99
N PRO A 152 -14.10 5.53 -1.65
CA PRO A 152 -13.19 4.69 -0.87
C PRO A 152 -13.05 3.25 -1.39
N SER A 153 -14.16 2.69 -1.88
CA SER A 153 -14.26 1.29 -2.31
C SER A 153 -13.89 1.04 -3.78
N THR A 154 -13.80 2.08 -4.63
CA THR A 154 -13.67 1.93 -6.09
C THR A 154 -12.50 1.03 -6.50
N PHE A 155 -11.32 1.26 -5.92
CA PHE A 155 -10.14 0.47 -6.28
C PHE A 155 -10.21 -0.97 -5.76
N TYR A 156 -10.89 -1.18 -4.62
CA TYR A 156 -11.15 -2.51 -4.08
C TYR A 156 -12.11 -3.30 -4.97
N TYR A 157 -13.22 -2.70 -5.41
CA TYR A 157 -14.14 -3.35 -6.34
C TYR A 157 -13.51 -3.59 -7.71
N SER A 158 -12.72 -2.65 -8.22
CA SER A 158 -11.90 -2.86 -9.43
C SER A 158 -11.01 -4.10 -9.32
N ASN A 159 -10.46 -4.36 -8.13
CA ASN A 159 -9.69 -5.58 -7.89
C ASN A 159 -10.56 -6.83 -7.92
N ARG A 160 -11.71 -6.82 -7.23
CA ARG A 160 -12.64 -7.96 -7.20
C ARG A 160 -13.18 -8.32 -8.58
N ILE A 161 -13.43 -7.34 -9.44
CA ILE A 161 -13.81 -7.56 -10.85
C ILE A 161 -12.69 -8.30 -11.59
N ARG A 162 -11.43 -7.86 -11.47
CA ARG A 162 -10.29 -8.54 -12.11
C ARG A 162 -10.08 -9.97 -11.61
N LEU A 163 -10.47 -10.25 -10.37
CA LEU A 163 -10.42 -11.59 -9.77
C LEU A 163 -11.67 -12.43 -10.08
N GLY A 164 -12.66 -11.89 -10.80
CA GLY A 164 -13.92 -12.60 -11.10
C GLY A 164 -14.82 -12.81 -9.88
N GLN A 165 -14.62 -12.04 -8.81
CA GLN A 165 -15.33 -12.17 -7.53
C GLN A 165 -16.55 -11.25 -7.39
N MET A 166 -16.78 -10.40 -8.39
CA MET A 166 -17.83 -9.40 -8.46
C MET A 166 -18.00 -8.97 -9.91
N THR A 167 -19.23 -8.68 -10.32
CA THR A 167 -19.53 -8.11 -11.65
C THR A 167 -19.34 -6.60 -11.67
N ARG A 168 -19.21 -6.01 -12.86
CA ARG A 168 -19.11 -4.55 -12.99
C ARG A 168 -20.39 -3.85 -12.54
N GLU A 169 -21.53 -4.46 -12.83
CA GLU A 169 -22.86 -3.94 -12.52
C GLU A 169 -23.10 -3.90 -11.01
N GLU A 170 -22.72 -4.96 -10.30
CA GLU A 170 -22.76 -5.01 -8.82
C GLU A 170 -21.86 -3.94 -8.20
N ALA A 171 -20.61 -3.82 -8.68
CA ALA A 171 -19.68 -2.80 -8.19
C ALA A 171 -20.22 -1.39 -8.40
N LEU A 172 -20.74 -1.10 -9.59
CA LEU A 172 -21.30 0.22 -9.92
C LEU A 172 -22.49 0.57 -9.03
N LYS A 173 -23.38 -0.40 -8.77
CA LYS A 173 -24.51 -0.20 -7.86
C LYS A 173 -24.04 0.20 -6.46
N LEU A 174 -23.06 -0.51 -5.90
CA LEU A 174 -22.50 -0.20 -4.58
C LEU A 174 -21.82 1.17 -4.53
N GLU A 175 -21.07 1.55 -5.58
CA GLU A 175 -20.45 2.88 -5.63
C GLU A 175 -21.47 4.01 -5.71
N LEU A 176 -22.56 3.83 -6.47
CA LEU A 176 -23.62 4.84 -6.53
C LEU A 176 -24.33 4.99 -5.18
N GLU A 177 -24.61 3.88 -4.49
CA GLU A 177 -25.19 3.90 -3.14
C GLU A 177 -24.27 4.63 -2.13
N GLU A 178 -22.95 4.44 -2.24
CA GLU A 178 -21.94 5.11 -1.40
C GLU A 178 -21.81 6.61 -1.73
N LEU A 179 -21.91 7.00 -3.00
CA LEU A 179 -21.92 8.41 -3.42
C LEU A 179 -23.18 9.15 -2.98
N GLU A 180 -24.34 8.49 -3.00
CA GLU A 180 -25.60 9.05 -2.49
C GLU A 180 -25.60 9.19 -0.98
N ASN A 181 -24.89 8.30 -0.27
CA ASN A 181 -24.82 8.26 1.19
C ASN A 181 -23.36 8.23 1.67
N PRO A 182 -22.60 9.34 1.50
CA PRO A 182 -21.21 9.39 1.88
C PRO A 182 -21.06 9.13 3.38
N GLN A 183 -20.30 8.10 3.74
CA GLN A 183 -20.08 7.74 5.13
C GLN A 183 -19.23 8.79 5.85
N ILE A 184 -19.45 8.89 7.17
CA ILE A 184 -18.60 9.69 8.05
C ILE A 184 -17.24 9.01 8.13
N VAL A 185 -16.19 9.73 7.79
CA VAL A 185 -14.81 9.24 7.88
C VAL A 185 -14.41 9.11 9.35
N GLN A 186 -14.28 7.88 9.82
CA GLN A 186 -13.89 7.57 11.18
C GLN A 186 -12.53 8.19 11.51
N GLY A 187 -12.47 8.85 12.67
CA GLY A 187 -11.23 9.41 13.21
C GLY A 187 -10.70 10.65 12.50
N LEU A 188 -11.43 11.20 11.51
CA LEU A 188 -11.02 12.40 10.79
C LEU A 188 -10.84 13.60 11.74
N ASP A 189 -11.81 13.86 12.62
CA ASP A 189 -11.75 15.03 13.52
C ASP A 189 -10.57 14.93 14.50
N ASP A 190 -10.34 13.75 15.07
CA ASP A 190 -9.21 13.51 15.97
C ASP A 190 -7.87 13.64 15.24
N PHE A 191 -7.79 13.13 14.01
CA PHE A 191 -6.61 13.28 13.16
C PHE A 191 -6.33 14.76 12.83
N LEU A 192 -7.34 15.51 12.39
CA LEU A 192 -7.24 16.94 12.08
C LEU A 192 -6.80 17.75 13.30
N LYS A 193 -7.36 17.44 14.47
CA LYS A 193 -6.95 18.03 15.75
C LYS A 193 -5.49 17.71 16.09
N GLN A 194 -5.02 16.48 15.88
CA GLN A 194 -3.64 16.09 16.15
C GLN A 194 -2.63 16.80 15.25
N ILE A 195 -2.96 17.00 13.97
CA ILE A 195 -2.09 17.73 13.03
C ILE A 195 -2.27 19.25 13.09
N GLY A 196 -3.23 19.74 13.87
CA GLY A 196 -3.49 21.17 14.06
C GLY A 196 -4.01 21.88 12.80
N MET A 197 -4.82 21.21 11.98
CA MET A 197 -5.38 21.77 10.74
C MET A 197 -6.90 21.81 10.78
N SER A 198 -7.51 22.82 10.16
CA SER A 198 -8.94 22.79 9.86
C SER A 198 -9.24 21.80 8.72
N ARG A 199 -10.53 21.44 8.56
CA ARG A 199 -10.96 20.58 7.46
C ARG A 199 -10.75 21.24 6.10
N GLU A 200 -11.00 22.55 5.99
CA GLU A 200 -10.83 23.33 4.77
C GLU A 200 -9.35 23.43 4.37
N GLU A 201 -8.48 23.68 5.35
CA GLU A 201 -7.03 23.69 5.16
C GLU A 201 -6.54 22.33 4.67
N PHE A 202 -7.00 21.26 5.32
CA PHE A 202 -6.64 19.90 4.93
C PHE A 202 -7.06 19.57 3.49
N ILE A 203 -8.32 19.87 3.12
CA ILE A 203 -8.81 19.64 1.76
C ILE A 203 -7.96 20.40 0.73
N LYS A 204 -7.67 21.67 0.98
CA LYS A 204 -6.83 22.52 0.11
C LYS A 204 -5.38 22.01 -0.03
N GLU A 205 -4.84 21.38 1.00
CA GLU A 205 -3.51 20.78 0.93
C GLU A 205 -3.50 19.44 0.19
N VAL A 206 -4.62 18.70 0.22
CA VAL A 206 -4.72 17.35 -0.33
C VAL A 206 -5.23 17.33 -1.77
N GLU A 207 -6.08 18.27 -2.18
CA GLU A 207 -6.70 18.34 -3.52
C GLU A 207 -5.67 18.29 -4.65
N ASP A 208 -4.54 19.00 -4.47
CA ASP A 208 -3.43 18.97 -5.42
C ASP A 208 -2.45 17.85 -5.05
N TRP A 209 -2.72 16.65 -5.59
CA TRP A 209 -1.84 15.50 -5.42
C TRP A 209 -0.42 15.74 -5.95
N THR A 210 -0.20 16.73 -6.83
CA THR A 210 1.12 16.99 -7.41
C THR A 210 2.08 17.66 -6.44
N LYS A 211 1.59 18.28 -5.36
CA LYS A 211 2.40 18.87 -4.28
C LYS A 211 3.38 17.89 -3.65
N ILE A 212 3.07 16.58 -3.64
CA ILE A 212 3.96 15.55 -3.12
C ILE A 212 5.18 15.30 -4.03
N LYS A 213 5.12 15.67 -5.32
CA LYS A 213 6.14 15.31 -6.32
C LYS A 213 7.53 15.85 -5.94
N LYS A 214 7.62 17.04 -5.35
CA LYS A 214 8.90 17.62 -4.88
C LYS A 214 9.62 16.78 -3.82
N TYR A 215 8.88 15.93 -3.09
CA TYR A 215 9.44 15.04 -2.09
C TYR A 215 9.74 13.65 -2.63
N ARG A 216 9.30 13.33 -3.84
CA ARG A 216 9.59 12.05 -4.50
C ARG A 216 10.90 12.18 -5.28
N ASN A 217 11.71 11.13 -5.26
CA ASN A 217 12.78 11.03 -6.23
C ASN A 217 12.18 10.87 -7.63
N GLU A 218 12.88 11.37 -8.64
CA GLU A 218 12.55 11.00 -10.02
C GLU A 218 12.58 9.48 -10.14
N GLU A 219 11.48 8.93 -10.66
CA GLU A 219 11.42 7.50 -10.92
C GLU A 219 12.58 7.15 -11.88
N PRO A 220 13.47 6.23 -11.48
CA PRO A 220 14.58 5.82 -12.33
C PRO A 220 14.06 5.34 -13.69
N PHE A 221 14.83 5.57 -14.74
CA PHE A 221 14.44 5.22 -16.12
C PHE A 221 13.97 3.76 -16.26
N TYR A 222 14.59 2.83 -15.54
CA TYR A 222 14.20 1.42 -15.53
C TYR A 222 12.82 1.17 -14.90
N GLY A 223 12.41 1.96 -13.90
CA GLY A 223 11.08 1.87 -13.28
C GLY A 223 9.99 2.29 -14.27
N LYS A 224 10.21 3.41 -14.97
CA LYS A 224 9.35 3.88 -16.06
C LYS A 224 9.21 2.84 -17.17
N PHE A 225 10.34 2.25 -17.60
CA PHE A 225 10.37 1.21 -18.61
C PHE A 225 9.65 -0.06 -18.11
N TYR A 226 9.97 -0.52 -16.91
CA TYR A 226 9.32 -1.68 -16.29
C TYR A 226 7.80 -1.52 -16.27
N ARG A 227 7.26 -0.40 -15.78
CA ARG A 227 5.82 -0.12 -15.77
C ARG A 227 5.20 -0.12 -17.17
N LYS A 228 5.86 0.49 -18.15
CA LYS A 228 5.35 0.57 -19.53
C LYS A 228 5.22 -0.79 -20.20
N PHE A 229 6.13 -1.71 -19.90
CA PHE A 229 6.17 -3.04 -20.51
C PHE A 229 5.58 -4.15 -19.62
N ARG A 230 5.20 -3.82 -18.38
CA ARG A 230 4.45 -4.70 -17.48
C ARG A 230 3.00 -4.81 -17.99
N LYS A 231 2.74 -5.84 -18.79
CA LYS A 231 1.39 -6.35 -19.07
C LYS A 231 0.86 -7.15 -17.88
#